data_AF-A0A672G7Q0-F1
#
_entry.id   AF-A0A672G7Q0-F1
#
_cell.length_a   1.000
_cell.length_b   1.000
_cell.length_c   1.000
_cell.angle_alpha   90.00
_cell.angle_beta   90.00
_cell.angle_gamma   90.00
#
_symmetry.space_group_name_H-M   'P 1'
#
loop_
_entity.id
_entity.type
_entity.pdbx_description
1 polymer ?
#
loop_
_entity_poly.entity_id
_entity_poly.type
_entity_poly.pdbx_seq_one_letter_code
_entity_poly.pdbx_strand_id
1 'polypeptide(L)'
;MSFNDDESSEIGPSGPSKLESFLFSCELSSKVPFYTFQGDEEEDLEHFLELRTVCLGEGAKEENNVVEVTAMNHQGKTISVPIANLHIKCLPMVSLGEFELKAPVTIRLKAGTGPLTVSGLHLIASQGEESDLSDEDEDEDDEDDVPAIKPAKKKQRQQ
;
A
#
# COMPACT_ATOMS: atom_id res chain seq x y z
N MET A 1 25.02 18.80 43.48
CA MET A 1 24.05 17.82 42.95
C MET A 1 22.80 18.60 42.62
N SER A 2 22.54 18.80 41.34
CA SER A 2 21.22 19.17 40.80
C SER A 2 21.21 18.55 39.41
N PHE A 3 20.60 17.36 39.32
CA PHE A 3 20.27 16.73 38.06
C PHE A 3 19.13 17.54 37.46
N ASN A 4 19.31 18.04 36.24
CA ASN A 4 18.19 18.49 35.42
C ASN A 4 17.77 17.29 34.59
N ASP A 5 16.61 16.72 34.92
CA ASP A 5 15.87 15.83 34.03
C ASP A 5 15.29 16.70 32.90
N ASP A 6 15.96 16.69 31.75
CA ASP A 6 15.45 17.31 30.52
C ASP A 6 14.48 16.30 29.88
N GLU A 7 13.21 16.62 30.06
CA GLU A 7 11.99 16.10 29.48
C GLU A 7 12.20 15.24 28.22
N SER A 8 12.07 13.92 28.35
CA SER A 8 11.91 13.05 27.19
C SER A 8 10.59 13.38 26.53
N SER A 9 10.62 13.93 25.32
CA SER A 9 9.46 13.99 24.44
C SER A 9 9.04 12.56 24.11
N GLU A 10 8.13 12.00 24.91
CA GLU A 10 7.46 10.74 24.61
C GLU A 10 6.66 10.93 23.31
N ILE A 11 7.20 10.39 22.21
CA ILE A 11 6.42 10.14 21.01
C ILE A 11 5.44 9.03 21.39
N GLY A 12 4.20 9.42 21.69
CA GLY A 12 3.10 8.48 21.84
C GLY A 12 2.96 7.60 20.59
N PRO A 13 2.35 6.40 20.70
CA PRO A 13 2.19 5.53 19.54
C PRO A 13 1.30 6.23 18.51
N SER A 14 1.89 6.60 17.37
CA SER A 14 1.14 7.05 16.20
C SER A 14 0.06 6.02 15.89
N GLY A 15 -1.21 6.44 15.83
CA GLY A 15 -2.33 5.57 15.49
C GLY A 15 -2.11 4.79 14.20
N PRO A 16 -2.85 3.68 13.96
CA PRO A 16 -2.63 2.84 12.79
C PRO A 16 -2.85 3.65 11.50
N SER A 17 -1.81 3.78 10.68
CA SER A 17 -1.92 4.37 9.35
C SER A 17 -2.88 3.53 8.49
N LYS A 18 -3.90 4.17 7.90
CA LYS A 18 -4.82 3.49 6.99
C LYS A 18 -4.24 3.54 5.58
N LEU A 19 -4.14 2.39 4.93
CA LEU A 19 -3.71 2.27 3.53
C LEU A 19 -4.89 1.83 2.68
N GLU A 20 -5.29 2.69 1.75
CA GLU A 20 -6.35 2.39 0.78
C GLU A 20 -5.74 1.97 -0.55
N SER A 21 -6.27 0.90 -1.15
CA SER A 21 -5.74 0.32 -2.39
C SER A 21 -6.76 0.39 -3.52
N PHE A 22 -6.36 0.97 -4.65
CA PHE A 22 -7.16 1.10 -5.86
C PHE A 22 -6.46 0.42 -7.04
N LEU A 23 -7.23 -0.05 -8.03
CA LEU A 23 -6.65 -0.65 -9.23
C LEU A 23 -6.00 0.42 -10.11
N PHE A 24 -4.77 0.15 -10.53
CA PHE A 24 -4.06 0.97 -11.50
C PHE A 24 -3.78 0.19 -12.78
N SER A 25 -3.92 0.86 -13.92
CA SER A 25 -3.49 0.34 -15.22
C SER A 25 -3.19 1.47 -16.21
N CYS A 26 -2.18 1.30 -17.04
CA CYS A 26 -1.94 2.15 -18.19
C CYS A 26 -1.50 1.33 -19.41
N GLU A 27 -1.92 1.76 -20.60
CA GLU A 27 -1.44 1.21 -21.88
C GLU A 27 -0.36 2.11 -22.47
N LEU A 28 0.73 1.51 -22.93
CA LEU A 28 1.81 2.18 -23.63
C LEU A 28 1.95 1.63 -25.05
N SER A 29 2.13 2.52 -26.01
CA SER A 29 2.34 2.19 -27.41
C SER A 29 3.21 3.25 -28.09
N SER A 30 3.59 3.03 -29.35
CA SER A 30 4.29 4.05 -30.14
C SER A 30 3.51 5.36 -30.30
N LYS A 31 2.17 5.34 -30.15
CA LYS A 31 1.32 6.55 -30.18
C LYS A 31 1.29 7.27 -28.84
N VAL A 32 1.29 6.51 -27.75
CA VAL A 32 1.28 7.01 -26.36
C VAL A 32 2.42 6.32 -25.61
N PRO A 33 3.67 6.82 -25.75
CA PRO A 33 4.84 6.09 -25.29
C PRO A 33 5.14 6.27 -23.80
N PHE A 34 4.42 7.15 -23.09
CA PHE A 34 4.60 7.33 -21.66
C PHE A 34 3.28 7.67 -20.95
N TYR A 35 3.24 7.37 -19.66
CA TYR A 35 2.19 7.75 -18.73
C TYR A 35 2.86 8.26 -17.45
N THR A 36 2.38 9.38 -16.92
CA THR A 36 2.87 9.93 -15.64
C THR A 36 1.76 9.85 -14.61
N PHE A 37 2.04 9.11 -13.55
CA PHE A 37 1.23 9.06 -12.34
C PHE A 37 1.65 10.19 -11.40
N GLN A 38 0.69 11.01 -10.98
CA GLN A 38 0.85 12.08 -10.01
C GLN A 38 -0.11 11.83 -8.84
N GLY A 39 0.31 12.16 -7.63
CA GLY A 39 -0.59 12.23 -6.48
C GLY A 39 -1.50 13.44 -6.58
N ASP A 40 -2.52 13.50 -5.74
CA ASP A 40 -3.29 14.73 -5.59
C ASP A 40 -2.43 15.76 -4.85
N GLU A 41 -2.46 17.02 -5.31
CA GLU A 41 -1.75 18.13 -4.66
C GLU A 41 -2.65 18.84 -3.62
N GLU A 42 -3.96 18.59 -3.66
CA GLU A 42 -4.94 19.25 -2.78
C GLU A 42 -5.09 18.56 -1.41
N GLU A 43 -4.76 17.27 -1.34
CA GLU A 43 -4.78 16.48 -0.11
C GLU A 43 -3.34 16.19 0.34
N ASP A 44 -2.99 16.47 1.61
CA ASP A 44 -1.68 16.18 2.21
C ASP A 44 -1.50 14.65 2.47
N LEU A 45 -1.89 13.82 1.51
CA LEU A 45 -1.81 12.37 1.54
C LEU A 45 -0.59 11.88 0.74
N GLU A 46 -0.02 10.75 1.17
CA GLU A 46 1.06 10.13 0.41
C GLU A 46 0.52 9.13 -0.61
N HIS A 47 0.84 9.35 -1.88
CA HIS A 47 0.46 8.47 -2.98
C HIS A 47 1.63 7.58 -3.41
N PHE A 48 1.37 6.29 -3.50
CA PHE A 48 2.30 5.29 -4.01
C PHE A 48 1.69 4.52 -5.19
N LEU A 49 2.58 4.13 -6.11
CA LEU A 49 2.27 3.31 -7.25
C LEU A 49 2.99 1.97 -7.13
N GLU A 50 2.23 0.90 -6.94
CA GLU A 50 2.74 -0.47 -6.88
C GLU A 50 2.56 -1.14 -8.25
N LEU A 51 3.65 -1.34 -8.99
CA LEU A 51 3.60 -2.02 -10.29
C LEU A 51 3.67 -3.54 -10.09
N ARG A 52 2.67 -4.26 -10.64
CA ARG A 52 2.57 -5.73 -10.50
C ARG A 52 2.93 -6.47 -11.76
N THR A 53 2.34 -6.10 -12.90
CA THR A 53 2.56 -6.84 -14.14
C THR A 53 2.73 -5.92 -15.34
N VAL A 54 3.53 -6.39 -16.29
CA VAL A 54 3.67 -5.81 -17.63
C VAL A 54 3.32 -6.90 -18.63
N CYS A 55 2.37 -6.63 -19.52
CA CYS A 55 1.85 -7.60 -20.48
C CYS A 55 1.85 -7.00 -21.89
N LEU A 56 2.35 -7.74 -22.89
CA LEU A 56 2.14 -7.38 -24.28
C LEU A 56 0.65 -7.51 -24.62
N GLY A 57 0.10 -6.49 -25.27
CA GLY A 57 -1.27 -6.45 -25.75
C GLY A 57 -1.44 -7.15 -27.09
N GLU A 58 -2.71 -7.32 -27.49
CA GLU A 58 -3.05 -7.86 -28.81
C GLU A 58 -2.51 -6.93 -29.92
N GLY A 59 -1.98 -7.53 -30.99
CA GLY A 59 -1.40 -6.78 -32.11
C GLY A 59 0.02 -6.26 -31.87
N ALA A 60 0.64 -6.58 -30.74
CA ALA A 60 2.05 -6.30 -30.52
C ALA A 60 2.92 -7.03 -31.56
N LYS A 61 3.87 -6.29 -32.14
CA LYS A 61 4.79 -6.84 -33.14
C LYS A 61 5.79 -7.79 -32.51
N GLU A 62 6.39 -8.64 -33.36
CA GLU A 62 7.53 -9.48 -32.96
C GLU A 62 8.81 -8.63 -32.86
N GLU A 63 8.96 -7.95 -31.72
CA GLU A 63 10.11 -7.13 -31.39
C GLU A 63 10.30 -7.05 -29.86
N ASN A 64 11.45 -6.53 -29.43
CA ASN A 64 11.70 -6.27 -28.01
C ASN A 64 10.99 -4.99 -27.58
N ASN A 65 10.21 -5.07 -26.51
CA ASN A 65 9.53 -3.96 -25.90
C ASN A 65 10.15 -3.69 -24.52
N VAL A 66 10.81 -2.53 -24.36
CA VAL A 66 11.51 -2.17 -23.12
C VAL A 66 10.70 -1.13 -22.38
N VAL A 67 10.31 -1.44 -21.14
CA VAL A 67 9.62 -0.52 -20.25
C VAL A 67 10.59 0.04 -19.23
N GLU A 68 10.55 1.36 -19.06
CA GLU A 68 11.39 2.12 -18.15
C GLU A 68 10.50 2.92 -17.19
N VAL A 69 10.95 3.02 -15.94
CA VAL A 69 10.32 3.86 -14.92
C VAL A 69 11.25 5.01 -14.60
N THR A 70 10.70 6.21 -14.49
CA THR A 70 11.38 7.41 -14.03
C THR A 70 10.77 7.87 -12.71
N ALA A 71 11.59 7.92 -11.67
CA ALA A 71 11.18 8.30 -10.31
C ALA A 71 12.36 8.95 -9.55
N MET A 72 12.08 9.53 -8.39
CA MET A 72 13.09 10.14 -7.52
C MET A 72 13.88 9.07 -6.75
N ASN A 73 15.19 9.23 -6.65
CA ASN A 73 16.04 8.38 -5.82
C ASN A 73 16.26 8.97 -4.41
N HIS A 74 17.00 8.26 -3.57
CA HIS A 74 17.34 8.69 -2.19
C HIS A 74 18.13 10.01 -2.08
N GLN A 75 18.64 10.56 -3.19
CA GLN A 75 19.38 11.83 -3.24
C GLN A 75 18.50 12.98 -3.74
N GLY A 76 17.20 12.75 -3.92
CA GLY A 76 16.28 13.74 -4.50
C GLY A 76 16.43 13.90 -6.02
N LYS A 77 17.18 13.03 -6.70
CA LYS A 77 17.41 13.10 -8.15
C LYS A 77 16.46 12.17 -8.89
N THR A 78 15.82 12.70 -9.93
CA THR A 78 15.04 11.92 -10.88
C THR A 78 15.96 11.05 -11.74
N ILE A 79 15.74 9.74 -11.73
CA ILE A 79 16.47 8.74 -12.52
C ILE A 79 15.52 7.85 -13.30
N SER A 80 15.98 7.30 -14.42
CA SER A 80 15.22 6.36 -15.23
C SER A 80 15.86 4.98 -15.22
N VAL A 81 15.08 3.93 -14.93
CA VAL A 81 15.55 2.54 -14.78
C VAL A 81 14.68 1.60 -15.63
N PRO A 82 15.27 0.77 -16.51
CA PRO A 82 14.52 -0.25 -17.24
C PRO A 82 14.05 -1.35 -16.27
N ILE A 83 12.75 -1.63 -16.26
CA ILE A 83 12.13 -2.60 -15.34
C ILE A 83 11.70 -3.89 -16.02
N ALA A 84 11.48 -3.87 -17.34
CA ALA A 84 11.06 -5.04 -18.09
C ALA A 84 11.53 -4.97 -19.55
N ASN A 85 11.81 -6.15 -20.13
CA ASN A 85 12.02 -6.34 -21.56
C ASN A 85 11.17 -7.52 -22.03
N LEU A 86 10.17 -7.24 -22.86
CA LEU A 86 9.16 -8.20 -23.29
C LEU A 86 9.34 -8.55 -24.76
N HIS A 87 9.07 -9.80 -25.11
CA HIS A 87 9.08 -10.30 -26.48
C HIS A 87 8.01 -11.38 -26.64
N ILE A 88 7.15 -11.27 -27.65
CA ILE A 88 5.94 -12.12 -27.77
C ILE A 88 6.25 -13.63 -27.81
N LYS A 89 7.41 -14.03 -28.37
CA LYS A 89 7.82 -15.45 -28.45
C LYS A 89 8.59 -15.97 -27.24
N CYS A 90 9.07 -15.11 -26.35
CA CYS A 90 10.00 -15.50 -25.28
C CYS A 90 9.47 -15.14 -23.90
N LEU A 91 8.98 -13.91 -23.74
CA LEU A 91 8.53 -13.35 -22.48
C LEU A 91 7.41 -12.31 -22.74
N PRO A 92 6.17 -12.77 -23.00
CA PRO A 92 5.04 -11.88 -23.32
C PRO A 92 4.47 -11.16 -22.08
N MET A 93 4.80 -11.63 -20.88
CA MET A 93 4.39 -11.06 -19.60
C MET A 93 5.58 -11.10 -18.63
N VAL A 94 5.71 -10.06 -17.81
CA VAL A 94 6.62 -9.99 -16.66
C VAL A 94 5.80 -9.65 -15.42
N SER A 95 6.00 -10.39 -14.33
CA SER A 95 5.52 -10.03 -12.99
C SER A 95 6.66 -9.34 -12.24
N LEU A 96 6.37 -8.17 -11.68
CA LEU A 96 7.31 -7.33 -10.92
C LEU A 96 7.18 -7.54 -9.41
N GLY A 97 6.15 -8.25 -8.95
CA GLY A 97 5.81 -8.37 -7.53
C GLY A 97 5.19 -7.09 -7.00
N GLU A 98 5.67 -6.62 -5.85
CA GLU A 98 5.22 -5.39 -5.18
C GLU A 98 6.25 -4.28 -5.44
N PHE A 99 6.41 -3.88 -6.71
CA PHE A 99 7.35 -2.83 -7.07
C PHE A 99 6.74 -1.46 -6.76
N GLU A 100 6.89 -1.02 -5.52
CA GLU A 100 6.31 0.22 -5.00
C GLU A 100 7.21 1.45 -5.25
N LEU A 101 6.57 2.55 -5.67
CA LEU A 101 7.22 3.82 -5.96
C LEU A 101 6.37 4.98 -5.44
N LYS A 102 6.98 5.92 -4.73
CA LYS A 102 6.34 7.17 -4.33
C LYS A 102 6.12 8.08 -5.55
N ALA A 103 4.94 8.70 -5.64
CA ALA A 103 4.63 9.67 -6.68
C ALA A 103 5.56 10.91 -6.60
N PRO A 104 5.87 11.57 -7.74
CA PRO A 104 5.44 11.26 -9.11
C PRO A 104 6.28 10.16 -9.78
N VAL A 105 5.61 9.36 -10.62
CA VAL A 105 6.23 8.24 -11.35
C VAL A 105 5.87 8.32 -12.83
N THR A 106 6.87 8.27 -13.72
CA THR A 106 6.64 8.18 -15.17
C THR A 106 7.03 6.81 -15.70
N ILE A 107 6.09 6.12 -16.33
CA ILE A 107 6.29 4.85 -17.00
C ILE A 107 6.42 5.11 -18.50
N ARG A 108 7.46 4.57 -19.15
CA ARG A 108 7.77 4.83 -20.56
C ARG A 108 8.10 3.56 -21.33
N LEU A 109 7.54 3.43 -22.53
CA LEU A 109 7.98 2.51 -23.56
C LEU A 109 9.24 3.08 -24.23
N LYS A 110 10.40 2.58 -23.83
CA LYS A 110 11.71 3.04 -24.31
C LYS A 110 12.06 2.48 -25.70
N ALA A 111 11.63 1.25 -25.97
CA ALA A 111 11.83 0.56 -27.23
C ALA A 111 10.64 -0.34 -27.53
N GLY A 112 10.40 -0.63 -28.81
CA GLY A 112 9.23 -1.36 -29.29
C GLY A 112 8.04 -0.45 -29.59
N THR A 113 7.01 -1.01 -30.21
CA THR A 113 5.82 -0.28 -30.67
C THR A 113 4.58 -0.53 -29.82
N GLY A 114 4.63 -1.52 -28.90
CA GLY A 114 3.48 -1.96 -28.13
C GLY A 114 2.35 -2.53 -29.03
N PRO A 115 1.09 -2.54 -28.56
CA PRO A 115 0.65 -2.07 -27.25
C PRO A 115 1.15 -2.98 -26.12
N LEU A 116 1.38 -2.40 -24.94
CA LEU A 116 1.57 -3.15 -23.71
C LEU A 116 0.85 -2.48 -22.57
N THR A 117 0.41 -3.27 -21.60
CA THR A 117 -0.31 -2.80 -20.42
C THR A 117 0.59 -3.00 -19.20
N VAL A 118 0.70 -1.96 -18.38
CA VAL A 118 1.28 -2.03 -17.05
C VAL A 118 0.14 -1.95 -16.05
N SER A 119 0.04 -2.91 -15.15
CA SER A 119 -1.02 -2.94 -14.12
C SER A 119 -0.43 -3.08 -12.73
N GLY A 120 -1.20 -2.66 -11.74
CA GLY A 120 -0.73 -2.50 -10.38
C GLY A 120 -1.80 -1.99 -9.44
N LEU A 121 -1.37 -1.41 -8.33
CA LEU A 121 -2.22 -0.71 -7.37
C LEU A 121 -1.78 0.74 -7.23
N HIS A 122 -2.75 1.61 -7.03
CA HIS A 122 -2.56 2.94 -6.47
C HIS A 122 -2.86 2.83 -4.98
N LEU A 123 -1.86 3.12 -4.15
CA LEU A 123 -1.97 3.10 -2.70
C LEU A 123 -2.02 4.54 -2.17
N ILE A 124 -2.97 4.83 -1.30
CA ILE A 124 -3.09 6.12 -0.60
C ILE A 124 -2.88 5.86 0.88
N ALA A 125 -1.85 6.49 1.46
CA ALA A 125 -1.59 6.44 2.89
C ALA A 125 -2.18 7.69 3.55
N SER A 126 -3.13 7.49 4.47
CA SER A 126 -3.57 8.53 5.39
C SER A 126 -2.92 8.34 6.75
N GLN A 127 -2.35 9.43 7.29
CA GLN A 127 -2.04 9.49 8.70
C GLN A 127 -3.37 9.47 9.43
N GLY A 128 -3.54 8.53 10.37
CA GLY A 128 -4.75 8.50 11.19
C GLY A 128 -4.86 9.81 11.94
N GLU A 129 -5.73 10.71 11.48
CA GLU A 129 -6.28 11.73 12.35
C GLU A 129 -6.94 10.96 13.49
N GLU A 130 -6.50 11.25 14.72
CA GLU A 130 -7.07 10.79 15.99
C GLU A 130 -8.54 10.42 15.77
N SER A 131 -8.82 9.14 15.55
CA SER A 131 -10.20 8.67 15.53
C SER A 131 -10.63 8.86 16.96
N ASP A 132 -11.42 9.90 17.19
CA ASP A 132 -12.13 10.23 18.42
C ASP A 132 -13.04 9.04 18.74
N LEU A 133 -12.43 7.95 19.20
CA LEU A 133 -13.08 6.87 19.91
C LEU A 133 -13.23 7.37 21.32
N SER A 134 -14.16 8.32 21.49
CA SER A 134 -14.89 8.45 22.73
C SER A 134 -15.68 7.15 22.93
N ASP A 135 -14.99 6.09 23.33
CA ASP A 135 -15.60 5.03 24.12
C ASP A 135 -15.86 5.65 25.51
N GLU A 136 -16.90 6.49 25.59
CA GLU A 136 -17.61 6.74 26.84
C GLU A 136 -18.34 5.44 27.21
N ASP A 137 -17.62 4.49 27.79
CA ASP A 137 -18.19 3.45 28.65
C ASP A 137 -17.45 3.54 30.00
N GLU A 138 -17.58 4.70 30.66
CA GLU A 138 -17.43 4.81 32.12
C GLU A 138 -18.77 4.40 32.76
N ASP A 139 -18.80 3.23 33.38
CA ASP A 139 -19.63 2.95 34.57
C ASP A 139 -19.02 1.73 35.29
N GLU A 140 -17.91 1.96 35.99
CA GLU A 140 -17.53 1.17 37.17
C GLU A 140 -18.25 1.74 38.42
N ASP A 141 -18.31 0.91 39.47
CA ASP A 141 -18.88 1.11 40.82
C ASP A 141 -20.32 0.55 41.00
N ASP A 142 -20.63 -0.33 41.96
CA ASP A 142 -19.86 -0.81 43.10
C ASP A 142 -20.59 -1.98 43.83
N GLU A 143 -19.81 -2.68 44.66
CA GLU A 143 -20.19 -3.35 45.93
C GLU A 143 -21.02 -4.66 45.96
N ASP A 144 -20.27 -5.74 46.23
CA ASP A 144 -20.47 -6.71 47.33
C ASP A 144 -21.90 -6.98 47.86
N ASP A 145 -22.47 -8.16 47.52
CA ASP A 145 -23.14 -8.97 48.53
C ASP A 145 -23.15 -10.46 48.15
N VAL A 146 -22.29 -11.25 48.80
CA VAL A 146 -22.29 -12.72 48.74
C VAL A 146 -23.10 -13.29 49.91
N PRO A 147 -24.25 -13.95 49.69
CA PRO A 147 -24.79 -14.88 50.66
C PRO A 147 -24.41 -16.33 50.35
N ALA A 148 -24.05 -17.03 51.42
CA ALA A 148 -23.41 -18.33 51.46
C ALA A 148 -24.26 -19.54 50.99
N ILE A 149 -23.55 -20.46 50.33
CA ILE A 149 -23.60 -21.95 50.34
C ILE A 149 -24.84 -22.64 50.93
N LYS A 150 -25.48 -23.52 50.13
CA LYS A 150 -26.03 -24.82 50.61
C LYS A 150 -25.74 -25.96 49.62
N PRO A 151 -25.28 -27.15 50.06
CA PRO A 151 -24.94 -28.26 49.17
C PRO A 151 -26.10 -29.23 48.87
N ALA A 152 -26.05 -29.77 47.64
CA ALA A 152 -26.44 -31.10 47.12
C ALA A 152 -27.86 -31.68 47.29
N LYS A 153 -28.44 -32.16 46.16
CA LYS A 153 -28.95 -33.56 46.00
C LYS A 153 -28.84 -34.02 44.53
N LYS A 154 -27.88 -34.90 44.24
CA LYS A 154 -27.81 -35.67 42.98
C LYS A 154 -28.71 -36.91 43.11
N LYS A 155 -29.82 -36.97 42.36
CA LYS A 155 -30.61 -38.20 42.22
C LYS A 155 -29.83 -39.20 41.37
N GLN A 156 -29.47 -40.34 41.97
CA GLN A 156 -28.98 -41.52 41.26
C GLN A 156 -30.12 -42.11 40.40
N ARG A 157 -29.85 -42.36 39.11
CA ARG A 157 -30.63 -43.33 38.30
C ARG A 157 -30.14 -44.72 38.67
N GLN A 158 -31.05 -45.60 39.07
CA GLN A 158 -30.82 -47.05 39.10
C GLN A 158 -31.22 -47.62 37.73
N GLN A 159 -30.29 -48.42 37.20
CA GLN A 159 -30.34 -49.48 36.17
C GLN A 159 -31.35 -49.35 35.04
#